data_AF-A0A9J5ZMT5-F1
#
_entry.id   AF-A0A9J5ZMT5-F1
#
_cell.length_a   1.000
_cell.length_b   1.000
_cell.length_c   1.000
_cell.angle_alpha   90.00
_cell.angle_beta   90.00
_cell.angle_gamma   90.00
#
_symmetry.space_group_name_H-M   'P 1'
#
loop_
_entity.id
_entity.type
_entity.pdbx_description
1 polymer ?
#
loop_
_entity_poly.entity_id
_entity_poly.type
_entity_poly.pdbx_seq_one_letter_code
_entity_poly.pdbx_strand_id
1 'polypeptide(L)'
;MGQSSSAEQVSPEQREAESIAASTGALPNLQKAFSVLSDPQTHSIPIHSLQKCFGFSIDGSTNEESVVPKEFPVLMSNLSSSIVDLFFLSEKGGVTWVEFLKGYIKCSGRTVSSASLIVC
;
A
#
# COMPACT_ATOMS: atom_id res chain seq x y z
N MET A 1 6.22 24.91 -38.63
CA MET A 1 6.52 23.49 -38.34
C MET A 1 6.37 23.28 -36.85
N GLY A 2 5.28 22.65 -36.40
CA GLY A 2 4.98 22.46 -34.98
C GLY A 2 5.70 21.24 -34.45
N GLN A 3 6.67 21.43 -33.54
CA GLN A 3 7.21 20.34 -32.74
C GLN A 3 6.13 19.94 -31.73
N SER A 4 5.40 18.86 -32.04
CA SER A 4 4.63 18.15 -31.00
C SER A 4 5.63 17.54 -30.05
N SER A 5 5.88 18.25 -28.94
CA SER A 5 6.52 17.67 -27.77
C SER A 5 5.59 16.55 -27.29
N SER A 6 6.00 15.31 -27.53
CA SER A 6 5.34 14.12 -26.99
C SER A 6 5.59 14.13 -25.48
N ALA A 7 4.83 14.94 -24.74
CA ALA A 7 4.70 14.72 -23.32
C ALA A 7 4.08 13.34 -23.17
N GLU A 8 4.78 12.42 -22.50
CA GLU A 8 4.21 11.14 -22.07
C GLU A 8 2.86 11.43 -21.42
N GLN A 9 1.78 11.18 -22.18
CA GLN A 9 0.43 11.35 -21.67
C GLN A 9 0.23 10.22 -20.67
N VAL A 10 0.28 10.59 -19.39
CA VAL A 10 -0.13 9.75 -18.27
C VAL A 10 -1.46 9.09 -18.62
N SER A 11 -1.56 7.78 -18.44
CA SER A 11 -2.77 7.04 -18.79
C SER A 11 -3.98 7.62 -18.03
N PRO A 12 -5.19 7.60 -18.61
CA PRO A 12 -6.40 8.10 -17.93
C PRO A 12 -6.60 7.49 -16.55
N GLU A 13 -6.28 6.21 -16.42
CA GLU A 13 -6.36 5.43 -15.19
C GLU A 13 -5.38 5.91 -14.12
N GLN A 14 -4.11 6.17 -14.48
CA GLN A 14 -3.14 6.72 -13.56
C GLN A 14 -3.56 8.13 -13.11
N ARG A 15 -4.01 8.96 -14.04
CA ARG A 15 -4.45 10.33 -13.76
C ARG A 15 -5.62 10.35 -12.77
N GLU A 16 -6.59 9.46 -12.94
CA GLU A 16 -7.72 9.32 -12.04
C GLU A 16 -7.27 8.89 -10.63
N ALA A 17 -6.44 7.85 -10.55
CA ALA A 17 -5.94 7.35 -9.27
C ALA A 17 -5.12 8.42 -8.52
N GLU A 18 -4.26 9.16 -9.22
CA GLU A 18 -3.49 10.27 -8.66
C GLU A 18 -4.39 11.42 -8.20
N SER A 19 -5.42 11.76 -8.97
CA SER A 19 -6.39 12.80 -8.62
C SER A 19 -7.12 12.46 -7.32
N ILE A 20 -7.58 11.22 -7.17
CA ILE A 20 -8.24 10.75 -5.94
C ILE A 20 -7.26 10.80 -4.76
N ALA A 21 -6.05 10.26 -4.91
CA ALA A 21 -5.03 10.29 -3.86
C ALA A 21 -4.58 11.71 -3.48
N ALA A 22 -4.54 12.63 -4.44
CA ALA A 22 -4.25 14.04 -4.20
C ALA A 22 -5.36 14.70 -3.38
N SER A 23 -6.62 14.36 -3.65
CA SER A 23 -7.78 14.90 -2.91
C SER A 23 -7.76 14.54 -1.42
N THR A 24 -7.08 13.46 -1.03
CA THR A 24 -6.89 13.08 0.37
C THR A 24 -5.64 13.70 0.99
N GLY A 25 -4.85 14.49 0.24
CA GLY A 25 -3.57 15.04 0.68
C GLY A 25 -2.45 14.00 0.85
N ALA A 26 -2.67 12.73 0.47
CA ALA A 26 -1.72 11.65 0.71
C ALA A 26 -0.72 11.46 -0.43
N LEU A 27 -1.00 12.01 -1.62
CA LEU A 27 -0.20 11.78 -2.83
C LEU A 27 1.32 11.98 -2.64
N PRO A 28 1.82 13.05 -2.00
CA PRO A 28 3.27 13.23 -1.80
C PRO A 28 3.89 12.12 -0.94
N ASN A 29 3.18 11.68 0.10
CA ASN A 29 3.63 10.60 0.97
C ASN A 29 3.60 9.25 0.24
N LEU A 30 2.59 9.03 -0.61
CA LEU A 30 2.47 7.82 -1.43
C LEU A 30 3.59 7.74 -2.48
N GLN A 31 3.93 8.86 -3.13
CA GLN A 31 5.06 8.93 -4.05
C GLN A 31 6.38 8.61 -3.34
N LYS A 32 6.59 9.20 -2.16
CA LYS A 32 7.78 8.91 -1.34
C LYS A 32 7.84 7.44 -0.94
N ALA A 33 6.74 6.88 -0.45
CA ALA A 33 6.66 5.47 -0.06
C ALA A 33 6.93 4.55 -1.25
N PHE A 34 6.32 4.82 -2.40
CA PHE A 34 6.54 4.04 -3.62
C PHE A 34 8.01 4.12 -4.07
N SER A 35 8.63 5.31 -4.02
CA SER A 35 10.05 5.47 -4.35
C SER A 35 10.97 4.67 -3.42
N VAL A 36 10.63 4.55 -2.14
CA VAL A 36 11.40 3.77 -1.15
C VAL A 36 11.20 2.26 -1.34
N LEU A 37 10.00 1.83 -1.69
CA LEU A 37 9.62 0.41 -1.71
C LEU A 37 9.77 -0.25 -3.09
N SER A 38 9.84 0.55 -4.16
CA SER A 38 9.94 0.05 -5.53
C SER A 38 11.34 -0.46 -5.85
N ASP A 39 11.37 -1.53 -6.63
CA ASP A 39 12.59 -2.03 -7.24
C ASP A 39 12.97 -1.13 -8.44
N PRO A 40 14.19 -0.57 -8.49
CA PRO A 40 14.60 0.37 -9.55
C PRO A 40 14.66 -0.24 -10.95
N GLN A 41 14.73 -1.56 -11.09
CA GLN A 41 14.80 -2.24 -12.39
C GLN A 41 13.41 -2.53 -12.94
N THR A 42 12.46 -2.87 -12.07
CA THR A 42 11.09 -3.24 -12.47
C THR A 42 10.10 -2.09 -12.34
N HIS A 43 10.48 -0.99 -11.68
CA HIS A 43 9.60 0.14 -11.36
C HIS A 43 8.29 -0.28 -10.66
N SER A 44 8.37 -1.36 -9.87
CA SER A 44 7.24 -1.94 -9.15
C SER A 44 7.65 -2.27 -7.73
N ILE A 45 6.71 -2.26 -6.79
CA ILE A 45 6.96 -2.68 -5.41
C ILE A 45 6.92 -4.21 -5.35
N PRO A 46 8.01 -4.88 -4.94
CA PRO A 46 7.97 -6.33 -4.70
C PRO A 46 6.96 -6.67 -3.60
N ILE A 47 6.18 -7.73 -3.78
CA ILE A 47 5.14 -8.16 -2.83
C ILE A 47 5.70 -8.32 -1.41
N HIS A 48 6.89 -8.92 -1.27
CA HIS A 48 7.52 -9.13 0.02
C HIS A 48 7.89 -7.80 0.72
N SER A 49 8.24 -6.75 -0.02
CA SER A 49 8.50 -5.42 0.52
C SER A 49 7.23 -4.79 1.06
N LEU A 50 6.12 -4.93 0.33
CA LEU A 50 4.81 -4.42 0.75
C LEU A 50 4.26 -5.19 1.96
N GLN A 51 4.41 -6.52 2.00
CA GLN A 51 4.02 -7.34 3.15
C GLN A 51 4.76 -6.94 4.43
N LYS A 52 6.05 -6.59 4.34
CA LYS A 52 6.82 -6.09 5.47
C LYS A 52 6.27 -4.77 6.02
N CYS A 53 5.75 -3.89 5.17
CA CYS A 53 5.12 -2.64 5.62
C CYS A 53 3.86 -2.86 6.47
N PHE A 54 3.13 -3.95 6.22
CA PHE A 54 1.97 -4.36 7.01
C PHE A 54 2.32 -5.35 8.11
N GLY A 55 3.58 -5.77 8.20
CA GLY A 55 4.07 -6.61 9.27
C GLY A 55 4.10 -5.83 10.57
N PHE A 56 3.38 -6.31 11.58
CA PHE A 56 3.52 -5.80 12.93
C PHE A 56 4.74 -6.47 13.57
N SER A 57 5.85 -5.74 13.66
CA SER A 57 6.97 -6.17 14.51
C SER A 57 6.52 -6.04 15.96
N ILE A 58 6.21 -7.17 16.59
CA ILE A 58 6.19 -7.22 18.06
C ILE A 58 7.65 -7.35 18.49
N ASP A 59 8.31 -6.21 18.63
CA ASP A 59 9.53 -6.17 19.41
C ASP A 59 9.13 -6.55 20.83
N GLY A 60 9.71 -7.65 21.33
CA GLY A 60 9.36 -8.25 22.61
C GLY A 60 9.22 -7.16 23.67
N SER A 61 7.99 -6.93 24.11
CA SER A 61 7.71 -5.93 25.14
C SER A 61 8.59 -6.26 26.33
N THR A 62 9.42 -5.31 26.75
CA THR A 62 10.26 -5.34 27.96
C THR A 62 9.45 -5.40 29.27
N ASN A 63 8.17 -5.81 29.19
CA ASN A 63 7.34 -6.16 30.32
C ASN A 63 7.46 -7.66 30.53
N GLU A 64 8.20 -8.02 31.58
CA GLU A 64 8.59 -9.36 32.06
C GLU A 64 7.41 -10.33 32.34
N GLU A 65 6.20 -10.09 31.83
CA GLU A 65 5.01 -10.93 32.10
C GLU A 65 4.07 -11.14 30.90
N SER A 66 4.29 -10.53 29.73
CA SER A 66 3.43 -10.77 28.56
C SER A 66 4.05 -11.83 27.64
N VAL A 67 3.70 -13.09 27.87
CA VAL A 67 4.03 -14.19 26.95
C VAL A 67 3.18 -14.02 25.69
N VAL A 68 3.75 -13.38 24.67
CA VAL A 68 3.14 -13.34 23.33
C VAL A 68 2.99 -14.79 22.85
N PRO A 69 1.78 -15.25 22.51
CA PRO A 69 1.57 -16.60 22.00
C PRO A 69 2.45 -16.86 20.78
N LYS A 70 3.02 -18.06 20.67
CA LYS A 70 3.94 -18.42 19.57
C LYS A 70 3.27 -18.34 18.20
N GLU A 71 1.95 -18.42 18.18
CA GLU A 71 1.09 -18.36 17.01
C GLU A 71 0.81 -16.92 16.56
N PHE A 72 1.01 -15.93 17.45
CA PHE A 72 0.68 -14.54 17.16
C PHE A 72 1.55 -13.93 16.04
N PRO A 73 2.89 -14.13 16.00
CA PRO A 73 3.70 -13.71 14.86
C PRO A 73 3.25 -14.34 13.53
N VAL A 74 2.82 -15.61 13.57
CA VAL A 74 2.31 -16.33 12.39
C VAL A 74 0.98 -15.75 11.93
N LEU A 75 0.10 -15.40 12.88
CA LEU A 75 -1.14 -14.69 12.59
C LEU A 75 -0.86 -13.33 11.95
N MET A 76 0.12 -12.59 12.45
CA MET A 76 0.51 -11.28 11.88
C MET A 76 1.12 -11.40 10.49
N SER A 77 1.94 -12.43 10.22
CA SER A 77 2.43 -12.68 8.86
C SER A 77 1.30 -13.06 7.89
N ASN A 78 0.32 -13.82 8.35
CA ASN A 78 -0.84 -14.17 7.54
C ASN A 78 -1.74 -12.96 7.30
N LEU A 79 -1.91 -12.11 8.30
CA LEU A 79 -2.68 -10.87 8.19
C LEU A 79 -2.03 -9.91 7.19
N SER A 80 -0.71 -9.70 7.27
CA SER A 80 0.00 -8.83 6.33
C SER A 80 -0.08 -9.36 4.89
N SER A 81 0.04 -10.67 4.68
CA SER A 81 -0.20 -11.29 3.37
C SER A 81 -1.62 -11.04 2.89
N SER A 82 -2.62 -11.28 3.74
CA SER A 82 -4.04 -11.12 3.40
C SER A 82 -4.39 -9.68 3.02
N ILE A 83 -3.79 -8.68 3.69
CA ILE A 83 -3.96 -7.26 3.34
C ILE A 83 -3.42 -7.00 1.94
N VAL A 84 -2.22 -7.48 1.64
CA VAL A 84 -1.62 -7.29 0.31
C VAL A 84 -2.48 -7.94 -0.76
N ASP A 85 -2.90 -9.19 -0.57
CA ASP A 85 -3.72 -9.92 -1.54
C ASP A 85 -5.09 -9.26 -1.77
N LEU A 86 -5.72 -8.74 -0.72
CA LEU A 86 -7.05 -8.15 -0.81
C LEU A 86 -7.05 -6.75 -1.46
N PHE A 87 -6.04 -5.93 -1.14
CA PHE A 87 -6.02 -4.52 -1.52
C PHE A 87 -5.11 -4.23 -2.71
N PHE A 88 -3.98 -4.91 -2.81
CA PHE A 88 -2.90 -4.62 -3.75
C PHE A 88 -2.71 -5.79 -4.71
N LEU A 89 -3.67 -5.93 -5.64
CA LEU A 89 -3.59 -6.92 -6.72
C LEU A 89 -2.32 -6.69 -7.55
N SER A 90 -1.59 -7.76 -7.83
CA SER A 90 -0.45 -7.77 -8.73
C SER A 90 -0.62 -8.93 -9.71
N GLU A 91 -0.55 -8.64 -11.01
CA GLU A 91 -0.68 -9.70 -12.02
C GLU A 91 0.64 -10.45 -12.27
N LYS A 92 1.81 -9.79 -12.19
CA LYS A 92 3.08 -10.34 -12.70
C LYS A 92 4.36 -9.82 -12.01
N GLY A 93 4.43 -9.93 -10.68
CA GLY A 93 5.73 -9.85 -9.98
C GLY A 93 6.01 -8.56 -9.20
N GLY A 94 4.99 -7.72 -8.99
CA GLY A 94 5.11 -6.51 -8.18
C GLY A 94 3.90 -5.60 -8.35
N VAL A 95 3.75 -4.65 -7.45
CA VAL A 95 2.66 -3.66 -7.47
C VAL A 95 3.17 -2.42 -8.20
N THR A 96 2.59 -2.13 -9.36
CA THR A 96 2.87 -0.91 -10.12
C THR A 96 2.36 0.33 -9.39
N TRP A 97 2.75 1.53 -9.85
CA TRP A 97 2.28 2.78 -9.24
C TRP A 97 0.76 2.89 -9.21
N VAL A 98 0.10 2.55 -10.32
CA VAL A 98 -1.36 2.61 -10.44
C VAL A 98 -2.03 1.61 -9.50
N GLU A 99 -1.54 0.37 -9.45
CA GLU A 99 -2.06 -0.66 -8.53
C GLU A 99 -1.86 -0.28 -7.06
N PHE A 100 -0.73 0.36 -6.74
CA PHE A 100 -0.44 0.86 -5.40
C PHE A 100 -1.43 1.94 -4.97
N LEU A 101 -1.68 2.93 -5.84
CA LEU A 101 -2.68 3.96 -5.58
C LEU A 101 -4.09 3.38 -5.44
N LYS A 102 -4.45 2.42 -6.30
CA LYS A 102 -5.74 1.72 -6.22
C LYS A 102 -5.89 0.97 -4.91
N GLY A 103 -4.84 0.29 -4.44
CA GLY A 103 -4.84 -0.40 -3.15
C GLY A 103 -5.00 0.57 -1.98
N TYR A 104 -4.30 1.70 -2.01
CA TYR A 104 -4.50 2.79 -1.04
C TYR A 104 -5.96 3.29 -1.05
N ILE A 105 -6.51 3.60 -2.23
CA ILE A 105 -7.90 4.09 -2.36
C ILE A 105 -8.91 3.07 -1.83
N LYS A 106 -8.73 1.78 -2.16
CA LYS A 106 -9.57 0.69 -1.63
C LYS A 106 -9.49 0.59 -0.10
N CYS A 107 -8.31 0.78 0.49
CA CYS A 107 -8.13 0.78 1.94
C CYS A 107 -8.81 2.01 2.58
N SER A 108 -8.52 3.21 2.07
CA SER A 108 -9.01 4.49 2.58
C SER A 108 -10.52 4.65 2.47
N GLY A 109 -11.14 4.09 1.42
CA GLY A 109 -12.60 4.04 1.28
C GLY A 109 -13.29 3.23 2.38
N ARG A 110 -12.59 2.27 3.01
CA ARG A 110 -13.13 1.46 4.11
C ARG A 110 -12.94 2.10 5.49
N THR A 111 -11.99 3.02 5.65
CA THR A 111 -11.77 3.75 6.91
C THR A 111 -13.02 4.52 7.36
N VAL A 112 -13.80 5.03 6.39
CA VAL A 112 -15.08 5.72 6.66
C VAL A 112 -16.12 4.76 7.28
N SER A 113 -16.06 3.46 6.97
CA SER A 113 -17.00 2.46 7.51
C SER A 113 -16.60 1.95 8.90
N SER A 114 -15.31 1.96 9.25
CA SER A 114 -14.84 1.60 10.59
C SER A 114 -15.05 2.71 11.62
N ALA A 115 -15.15 3.97 11.20
CA ALA A 115 -15.56 5.06 12.10
C ALA A 115 -17.00 4.86 12.63
N SER A 116 -17.85 4.14 11.89
CA SER A 116 -19.21 3.77 12.34
C SER A 116 -19.23 2.68 13.42
N LEU A 117 -18.14 1.94 13.62
CA LEU A 117 -18.04 0.94 14.70
C LEU A 117 -17.69 1.57 16.06
N ILE A 118 -17.32 2.85 16.10
CA ILE A 118 -17.09 3.60 17.35
C ILE A 118 -18.43 4.10 17.95
N VAL A 119 -19.55 3.88 17.26
CA VAL A 119 -20.89 4.32 17.68
C VAL A 119 -21.82 3.12 18.02
N CYS A 120 -21.26 1.97 18.39
CA CYS A 120 -22.04 0.84 18.93
C CYS A 120 -21.56 0.46 20.34
#